data_AF-A0A9D4T076-F1
#
_entry.id   AF-A0A9D4T076-F1
#
_cell.length_a   1.000
_cell.length_b   1.000
_cell.length_c   1.000
_cell.angle_alpha   90.00
_cell.angle_beta   90.00
_cell.angle_gamma   90.00
#
_symmetry.space_group_name_H-M   'P 1'
#
loop_
_entity.id
_entity.type
_entity.pdbx_description
1 polymer ?
#
loop_
_entity_poly.entity_id
_entity_poly.type
_entity_poly.pdbx_seq_one_letter_code
_entity_poly.pdbx_strand_id
1 'polypeptide(L)'
;MNLPVSGPFLAEKAQAFAAQLKCTGFACSNSWLSRFKARYAIVGKAVCSETAAADKEGTDERQNNDLQEALAAYNAADIFNFDESALLYCLLPKQVIGI
;
A
#
# COMPACT_ATOMS: atom_id res chain seq x y z
N MET A 1 -2.42 12.30 2.94
CA MET A 1 -1.27 11.78 2.16
C MET A 1 -0.76 10.51 2.82
N ASN A 2 -0.98 9.34 2.21
CA ASN A 2 -0.36 8.08 2.65
C ASN A 2 0.97 7.91 1.89
N LEU A 3 2.04 8.49 2.42
CA LEU A 3 3.37 8.30 1.84
C LEU A 3 3.84 6.88 2.18
N PRO A 4 4.22 6.05 1.19
CA PRO A 4 4.79 4.73 1.47
C PRO A 4 6.04 4.90 2.34
N VAL A 5 6.05 4.22 3.48
CA VAL A 5 7.17 4.29 4.44
C VAL A 5 8.39 3.64 3.80
N SER A 6 9.31 4.46 3.32
CA SER A 6 10.54 4.01 2.66
C SER A 6 11.64 3.68 3.68
N GLY A 7 12.60 2.85 3.27
CA GLY A 7 13.79 2.55 4.08
C GLY A 7 14.58 3.80 4.52
N PRO A 8 14.85 4.76 3.63
CA PRO A 8 15.50 6.02 3.99
C PRO A 8 14.71 6.85 5.01
N PHE A 9 13.39 6.91 4.86
CA PHE A 9 12.53 7.64 5.81
C PHE A 9 12.56 7.02 7.22
N LEU A 10 12.52 5.70 7.30
CA LEU A 10 12.71 4.96 8.55
C LEU A 10 14.07 5.26 9.20
N ALA A 11 15.14 5.31 8.40
CA ALA A 11 16.48 5.59 8.89
C ALA A 11 16.61 7.01 9.45
N GLU A 12 16.05 8.00 8.75
CA GLU A 12 16.03 9.40 9.20
C GLU A 12 15.28 9.56 10.52
N LYS A 13 14.09 8.96 10.64
CA LYS A 13 13.33 8.98 11.90
C LYS A 13 14.05 8.27 13.04
N ALA A 14 14.70 7.14 12.76
CA ALA A 14 15.49 6.43 13.76
C ALA A 14 16.65 7.28 14.30
N GLN A 15 17.35 8.03 13.43
CA GLN A 15 18.39 8.96 13.85
C GLN A 15 17.84 10.13 14.67
N ALA A 16 16.71 10.71 14.26
CA ALA A 16 16.06 11.78 15.02
C ALA A 16 15.69 11.33 16.44
N PHE A 17 15.14 10.12 16.59
CA PHE A 17 14.85 9.56 17.91
C PHE A 17 16.11 9.27 18.72
N ALA A 18 17.17 8.77 18.11
CA ALA A 18 18.44 8.56 18.81
C ALA A 18 19.01 9.87 19.37
N ALA A 19 18.90 10.97 18.63
CA ALA A 19 19.29 12.30 19.09
C ALA A 19 18.43 12.77 20.28
N GLN A 20 17.10 12.62 20.18
CA GLN A 20 16.18 12.98 21.27
C GLN A 20 16.40 12.17 22.55
N LEU A 21 16.70 10.88 22.40
CA LEU A 21 16.97 9.96 23.50
C LEU A 21 18.41 10.05 24.03
N LYS A 22 19.24 10.94 23.46
CA LYS A 22 20.66 11.11 23.81
C LYS A 22 21.48 9.82 23.66
N CYS A 23 21.10 8.95 22.72
CA CYS A 23 21.86 7.76 22.37
C CYS A 23 23.06 8.14 21.50
N THR A 24 24.18 8.50 22.12
CA THR A 24 25.43 8.79 21.44
C THR A 24 26.01 7.52 20.80
N GLY A 25 26.26 7.55 19.49
CA GLY A 25 26.85 6.42 18.75
C GLY A 25 25.85 5.52 18.03
N PHE A 26 24.56 5.81 18.09
CA PHE A 26 23.58 5.11 17.25
C PHE A 26 23.81 5.46 15.77
N ALA A 27 24.05 4.44 14.95
CA ALA A 27 24.10 4.56 13.51
C ALA A 27 23.07 3.62 12.88
N CYS A 28 22.14 4.18 12.10
CA CYS A 28 21.20 3.39 11.32
C CYS A 28 21.93 2.75 10.13
N SER A 29 22.63 1.64 10.37
CA SER A 29 23.27 0.86 9.31
C SER A 29 22.25 0.04 8.52
N ASN A 30 22.61 -0.37 7.30
CA ASN A 30 21.77 -1.26 6.49
C ASN A 30 21.45 -2.56 7.22
N SER A 31 22.39 -3.10 8.00
CA SER A 31 22.17 -4.31 8.80
C SER A 31 21.20 -4.08 9.96
N TRP A 32 21.29 -2.93 10.63
CA TRP A 32 20.33 -2.56 11.68
C TRP A 32 18.93 -2.42 11.09
N LEU A 33 18.78 -1.71 9.97
CA LEU A 33 17.51 -1.49 9.30
C LEU A 33 16.90 -2.82 8.82
N SER A 34 17.70 -3.72 8.26
CA SER A 34 17.25 -5.05 7.83
C SER A 34 16.73 -5.88 9.02
N ARG A 35 17.47 -5.92 10.13
CA ARG A 35 17.04 -6.62 11.35
C ARG A 35 15.82 -6.00 11.99
N PHE A 36 15.71 -4.67 11.98
CA PHE A 36 14.55 -3.95 12.48
C PHE A 36 13.31 -4.32 11.67
N LYS A 37 13.39 -4.27 10.33
CA LYS A 37 12.29 -4.69 9.45
C LYS A 37 11.88 -6.15 9.69
N ALA A 38 12.85 -7.06 9.79
CA ALA A 38 12.57 -8.47 10.05
C ALA A 38 11.90 -8.71 11.42
N ARG A 39 12.37 -8.03 12.48
CA ARG A 39 11.82 -8.17 13.84
C ARG A 39 10.37 -7.70 13.95
N TYR A 40 10.00 -6.66 13.21
CA TYR A 40 8.67 -6.06 13.26
C TYR A 40 7.79 -6.42 12.05
N ALA A 41 8.20 -7.42 11.26
CA ALA A 41 7.52 -7.86 10.04
C ALA A 41 7.17 -6.70 9.08
N ILE A 42 8.04 -5.68 9.00
CA ILE A 42 7.87 -4.54 8.09
C ILE A 42 8.28 -5.00 6.69
N VAL A 43 7.30 -5.35 5.87
CA VAL A 43 7.51 -5.76 4.49
C VAL A 43 7.40 -4.54 3.58
N GLY A 44 8.45 -4.28 2.79
CA GLY A 44 8.35 -3.35 1.68
C GLY A 44 7.53 -3.99 0.57
N LYS A 45 6.24 -3.65 0.47
CA LYS A 45 5.46 -4.00 -0.72
C LYS A 45 5.78 -2.95 -1.78
N ALA A 46 6.29 -3.39 -2.92
CA ALA A 46 6.22 -2.57 -4.11
C ALA A 46 4.72 -2.32 -4.36
N VAL A 47 4.33 -1.06 -4.42
CA VAL A 47 3.02 -0.71 -4.97
C VAL A 47 3.16 -0.98 -6.46
N CYS A 48 2.90 -2.22 -6.88
CA CYS A 48 2.66 -2.50 -8.29
C CYS A 48 1.34 -1.80 -8.60
N SER A 49 1.43 -0.60 -9.17
CA SER A 49 0.33 -0.05 -9.95
C SER A 49 0.06 -1.07 -11.06
N GLU A 50 -1.15 -1.65 -11.07
CA GLU A 50 -1.59 -2.67 -12.02
C GLU A 50 -1.36 -2.31 -13.50
N THR A 51 -1.11 -1.03 -13.77
CA THR A 51 -0.82 -0.45 -15.08
C THR A 51 0.37 -1.08 -15.82
N ALA A 52 1.32 -1.73 -15.14
CA ALA A 52 2.57 -2.14 -15.76
C ALA A 52 2.52 -3.47 -16.55
N ALA A 53 1.45 -4.27 -16.45
CA ALA A 53 1.43 -5.64 -17.00
C ALA A 53 0.10 -6.06 -17.67
N ALA A 54 -0.75 -5.11 -18.08
CA ALA A 54 -1.99 -5.45 -18.78
C ALA A 54 -1.71 -5.71 -20.27
N ASP A 55 -2.04 -6.92 -20.72
CA ASP A 55 -2.12 -7.25 -22.15
C ASP A 55 -3.27 -6.46 -22.79
N LYS A 56 -2.94 -5.59 -23.76
CA LYS A 56 -3.91 -4.66 -24.33
C LYS A 56 -4.95 -5.38 -25.18
N GLU A 57 -4.55 -6.42 -25.91
CA GLU A 57 -5.43 -7.15 -26.81
C GLU A 57 -6.49 -7.94 -26.05
N GLY A 58 -6.08 -8.73 -25.03
CA GLY A 58 -7.03 -9.41 -24.15
C GLY A 58 -7.87 -8.46 -23.28
N THR A 59 -7.38 -7.24 -22.99
CA THR A 59 -8.16 -6.23 -22.27
C THR A 59 -9.26 -5.64 -23.16
N ASP A 60 -8.96 -5.36 -24.43
CA ASP A 60 -9.91 -4.79 -25.38
C ASP A 60 -11.05 -5.75 -25.72
N GLU A 61 -10.75 -7.05 -25.92
CA GLU A 61 -11.79 -8.07 -26.15
C GLU A 61 -12.73 -8.21 -24.94
N ARG A 62 -12.14 -8.26 -23.74
CA ARG A 62 -12.90 -8.44 -22.49
C ARG A 62 -13.74 -7.21 -22.14
N GLN A 63 -13.23 -6.00 -22.40
CA GLN A 63 -13.97 -4.75 -22.16
C GLN A 63 -15.13 -4.55 -23.13
N ASN A 64 -14.92 -4.87 -24.42
CA ASN A 64 -15.88 -4.54 -25.47
C ASN A 64 -16.93 -5.63 -25.69
N ASN A 65 -16.64 -6.90 -25.40
CA ASN A 65 -17.58 -8.01 -25.62
C ASN A 65 -18.10 -8.57 -24.28
N ASP A 66 -17.25 -9.27 -23.54
CA ASP A 66 -17.66 -10.06 -22.37
C ASP A 66 -18.30 -9.20 -21.27
N LEU A 67 -17.71 -8.03 -20.97
CA LEU A 67 -18.22 -7.11 -19.95
C LEU A 67 -19.55 -6.48 -20.37
N GLN A 68 -19.69 -6.09 -21.64
CA GLN A 68 -20.93 -5.49 -22.14
C GLN A 68 -22.08 -6.49 -22.12
N GLU A 69 -21.82 -7.75 -22.50
CA GLU A 69 -22.80 -8.83 -22.43
C GLU A 69 -23.23 -9.12 -20.99
N ALA A 70 -22.27 -9.18 -20.06
CA ALA A 70 -22.56 -9.40 -18.63
C ALA A 70 -23.34 -8.24 -18.00
N LEU A 71 -23.05 -7.00 -18.37
CA LEU A 71 -23.73 -5.81 -17.86
C LEU A 71 -25.12 -5.60 -18.48
N ALA A 72 -25.41 -6.15 -19.66
CA ALA A 72 -26.72 -6.02 -20.32
C ALA A 72 -27.88 -6.62 -19.49
N ALA A 73 -27.59 -7.51 -18.54
CA ALA A 73 -28.56 -8.09 -17.61
C ALA A 73 -28.94 -7.16 -16.44
N TYR A 74 -28.24 -6.03 -16.27
CA TYR A 74 -28.42 -5.10 -15.15
C TYR A 74 -28.78 -3.70 -15.65
N ASN A 75 -29.57 -2.96 -14.88
CA ASN A 75 -29.78 -1.54 -15.18
C ASN A 75 -28.53 -0.75 -14.80
N ALA A 76 -28.29 0.37 -15.49
CA ALA A 76 -27.15 1.24 -15.19
C ALA A 76 -27.10 1.72 -13.73
N ALA A 77 -28.26 1.83 -13.05
CA ALA A 77 -28.35 2.20 -11.64
C ALA A 77 -27.86 1.11 -10.67
N ASP A 78 -27.78 -0.14 -11.13
CA ASP A 78 -27.41 -1.32 -10.35
C ASP A 78 -25.96 -1.77 -10.59
N ILE A 79 -25.20 -0.99 -11.37
CA ILE A 79 -23.79 -1.26 -11.68
C ILE A 79 -22.91 -0.43 -10.74
N PHE A 80 -22.13 -1.11 -9.89
CA PHE A 80 -21.24 -0.48 -8.92
C PHE A 80 -19.78 -0.85 -9.20
N ASN A 81 -18.88 0.14 -9.18
CA ASN A 81 -17.44 -0.10 -9.21
C ASN A 81 -16.96 -0.46 -7.80
N PHE A 82 -16.14 -1.51 -7.69
CA PHE A 82 -15.52 -1.93 -6.44
C PHE A 82 -14.03 -2.19 -6.67
N ASP A 83 -13.24 -1.12 -6.81
CA ASP A 83 -11.81 -1.24 -7.09
C ASP A 83 -10.94 -1.43 -5.83
N GLU A 84 -11.44 -1.08 -4.64
CA GLU A 84 -10.66 -1.15 -3.41
C GLU A 84 -11.43 -1.87 -2.29
N SER A 85 -11.06 -3.13 -2.04
CA SER A 85 -11.45 -3.88 -0.84
C SER A 85 -10.22 -4.09 0.04
N ALA A 86 -10.03 -3.21 1.03
CA ALA A 86 -9.01 -3.38 2.04
C ALA A 86 -9.58 -4.12 3.26
N LEU A 87 -9.24 -5.41 3.41
CA LEU A 87 -9.52 -6.14 4.64
C LEU A 87 -8.51 -5.75 5.73
N LEU A 88 -8.93 -4.89 6.65
CA LEU A 88 -8.10 -4.43 7.77
C LEU A 88 -8.40 -5.26 9.02
N TYR A 89 -7.79 -6.43 9.12
CA TYR A 89 -7.87 -7.28 10.33
C TYR A 89 -6.83 -6.83 11.37
N CYS A 90 -7.27 -6.59 12.61
CA CYS A 90 -6.45 -6.12 13.74
C CYS A 90 -5.81 -4.72 13.63
N LEU A 91 -6.44 -3.77 12.93
CA LEU A 91 -6.13 -2.35 13.18
C LEU A 91 -6.65 -1.95 14.57
N LEU A 92 -5.72 -1.66 15.48
CA LEU A 92 -6.04 -0.98 16.74
C LEU A 92 -6.69 0.38 16.43
N PRO A 93 -7.72 0.81 17.18
CA PRO A 93 -8.37 2.08 16.92
C PRO A 93 -7.42 3.22 17.27
N LYS A 94 -6.83 3.85 16.25
CA LYS A 94 -6.23 5.18 16.39
C LYS A 94 -7.05 6.17 15.58
N GLN A 95 -8.07 6.66 16.27
CA GLN A 95 -8.68 7.97 16.12
C GLN A 95 -9.38 8.23 14.78
N VAL A 96 -10.70 8.13 14.82
CA VAL A 96 -11.59 8.75 13.84
C VAL A 96 -11.40 10.27 13.93
N ILE A 97 -11.06 10.91 12.82
CA ILE A 97 -11.34 12.33 12.60
C ILE A 97 -12.13 12.39 11.30
N GLY A 98 -13.43 12.64 11.41
CA GLY A 98 -14.25 13.04 10.28
C GLY A 98 -14.05 14.52 9.99
N ILE A 99 -14.07 14.88 8.70
CA ILE A 99 -15.24 15.47 8.04
C ILE A 99 -15.27 14.92 6.61
#